data_AF-A0A2A2J893-F1
#
_entry.id   AF-A0A2A2J893-F1
#
_cell.length_a   1.000
_cell.length_b   1.000
_cell.length_c   1.000
_cell.angle_alpha   90.00
_cell.angle_beta   90.00
_cell.angle_gamma   90.00
#
_symmetry.space_group_name_H-M   'P 1'
#
loop_
_entity.id
_entity.type
_entity.pdbx_description
1 polymer ?
#
loop_
_entity_poly.entity_id
_entity_poly.type
_entity_poly.pdbx_seq_one_letter_code
_entity_poly.pdbx_strand_id
1 'polypeptide(L)'
;MLDQYEKETTNNNENDEVEEEDSKKTEEIEKLPLHRDSQDEMPDPTSNCRSGWSYYNGSKSCFKKIMKMVDWQEAVDICEKEGAFLASLLDEAENRFAADLTRINTTRDIDFIGQVWIGGKRDPRDRAFWYWTGL
;
A
#
# COMPACT_ATOMS: atom_id res chain seq x y z
N MET A 1 39.97 42.62 34.49
CA MET A 1 39.63 41.52 35.41
C MET A 1 39.22 40.37 34.51
N LEU A 2 40.11 39.41 34.24
CA LEU A 2 40.41 38.26 35.13
C LEU A 2 39.08 37.53 35.43
N ASP A 3 38.82 36.28 35.06
CA ASP A 3 39.69 35.11 34.82
C ASP A 3 38.89 34.06 34.02
N GLN A 4 39.50 33.38 33.03
CA GLN A 4 40.05 32.01 33.12
C GLN A 4 39.06 30.96 33.64
N TYR A 5 38.78 29.92 32.85
CA TYR A 5 39.34 28.58 33.11
C TYR A 5 38.93 27.60 32.00
N GLU A 6 39.88 27.22 31.15
CA GLU A 6 39.85 25.95 30.43
C GLU A 6 40.15 24.81 31.40
N LYS A 7 39.63 23.61 31.12
CA LYS A 7 40.35 22.35 31.37
C LYS A 7 39.77 21.24 30.51
N GLU A 8 40.59 20.80 29.57
CA GLU A 8 40.52 19.51 28.88
C GLU A 8 40.64 18.36 29.91
N THR A 9 39.99 17.23 29.62
CA THR A 9 40.40 15.95 30.21
C THR A 9 40.35 14.85 29.15
N THR A 10 41.52 14.25 28.98
CA THR A 10 41.92 13.05 28.24
C THR A 10 41.16 11.79 28.63
N ASN A 11 40.84 10.95 27.63
CA ASN A 11 40.47 9.54 27.83
C ASN A 11 41.73 8.68 27.85
N ASN A 12 41.95 7.95 28.95
CA ASN A 12 42.96 6.90 29.08
C ASN A 12 42.28 5.53 29.22
N ASN A 13 42.89 4.54 28.58
CA ASN A 13 42.57 3.12 28.59
C ASN A 13 42.72 2.47 29.98
N GLU A 14 41.98 1.39 30.23
CA GLU A 14 42.49 0.21 30.96
C GLU A 14 41.66 -1.03 30.61
N ASN A 15 42.39 -2.13 30.36
CA ASN A 15 41.90 -3.48 30.09
C ASN A 15 41.62 -4.18 31.43
N ASP A 16 40.76 -5.20 31.45
CA ASP A 16 40.99 -6.40 32.27
C ASP A 16 40.14 -7.59 31.77
N GLU A 17 40.84 -8.68 31.49
CA GLU A 17 40.36 -10.02 31.10
C GLU A 17 40.03 -10.84 32.35
N VAL A 18 38.93 -11.60 32.36
CA VAL A 18 38.79 -12.84 33.15
C VAL A 18 37.94 -13.86 32.35
N GLU A 19 38.57 -14.99 32.04
CA GLU A 19 38.05 -16.22 31.42
C GLU A 19 37.04 -16.95 32.35
N GLU A 20 35.87 -17.37 31.85
CA GLU A 20 35.49 -18.73 31.38
C GLU A 20 35.20 -19.76 32.50
N GLU A 21 33.94 -20.20 32.62
CA GLU A 21 33.56 -21.63 32.56
C GLU A 21 32.03 -21.89 32.61
N ASP A 22 31.67 -23.04 32.07
CA ASP A 22 30.45 -23.44 31.37
C ASP A 22 29.43 -24.17 32.26
N SER A 23 28.12 -23.99 32.02
CA SER A 23 27.10 -24.95 32.47
C SER A 23 25.79 -24.83 31.68
N LYS A 24 25.70 -25.73 30.70
CA LYS A 24 24.59 -26.08 29.82
C LYS A 24 23.32 -26.55 30.56
N LYS A 25 22.19 -25.85 30.36
CA LYS A 25 20.80 -26.38 30.22
C LYS A 25 19.89 -25.20 29.86
N THR A 26 19.14 -25.17 28.77
CA THR A 26 17.95 -25.99 28.51
C THR A 26 17.52 -25.78 27.06
N GLU A 27 16.98 -26.84 26.48
CA GLU A 27 16.57 -26.98 25.08
C GLU A 27 15.40 -26.07 24.65
N GLU A 28 15.43 -25.73 23.36
CA GLU A 28 14.28 -25.69 22.43
C GLU A 28 13.18 -24.63 22.64
N ILE A 29 13.36 -23.43 22.05
CA ILE A 29 12.32 -22.73 21.26
C ILE A 29 12.99 -21.88 20.17
N GLU A 30 13.49 -22.51 19.10
CA GLU A 30 13.83 -21.74 17.88
C GLU A 30 12.53 -21.32 17.19
N LYS A 31 12.33 -20.01 17.08
CA LYS A 31 11.22 -19.42 16.35
C LYS A 31 11.58 -19.24 14.87
N LEU A 32 10.64 -19.67 14.01
CA LEU A 32 10.26 -19.19 12.66
C LEU A 32 10.94 -19.83 11.42
N PRO A 33 10.21 -19.98 10.28
CA PRO A 33 9.06 -19.17 9.86
C PRO A 33 7.80 -19.95 9.40
N LEU A 34 6.61 -19.43 9.76
CA LEU A 34 5.43 -19.57 8.90
C LEU A 34 5.38 -18.35 7.97
N HIS A 35 6.17 -18.37 6.91
CA HIS A 35 5.79 -17.63 5.71
C HIS A 35 4.85 -18.51 4.91
N ARG A 36 3.56 -18.23 5.04
CA ARG A 36 2.58 -18.68 4.07
C ARG A 36 1.96 -17.42 3.50
N ASP A 37 2.58 -16.92 2.43
CA ASP A 37 1.89 -16.04 1.50
C ASP A 37 0.69 -16.82 0.97
N SER A 38 -0.47 -16.55 1.54
CA SER A 38 -1.75 -16.98 1.01
C SER A 38 -2.62 -15.75 1.04
N GLN A 39 -2.47 -14.93 0.00
CA GLN A 39 -3.38 -13.83 -0.32
C GLN A 39 -4.71 -14.39 -0.84
N ASP A 40 -5.41 -15.15 0.00
CA ASP A 40 -6.84 -15.34 -0.12
C ASP A 40 -7.45 -14.73 1.15
N GLU A 41 -7.60 -13.41 1.15
CA GLU A 41 -8.43 -12.73 2.12
C GLU A 41 -9.86 -13.25 1.97
N MET A 42 -10.30 -14.08 2.91
CA MET A 42 -11.69 -14.46 3.05
C MET A 42 -12.55 -13.19 3.13
N PRO A 43 -13.65 -13.10 2.36
CA PRO A 43 -14.59 -12.00 2.54
C PRO A 43 -15.10 -12.05 3.98
N ASP A 44 -14.98 -10.93 4.69
CA ASP A 44 -15.69 -10.74 5.95
C ASP A 44 -17.18 -11.01 5.67
N PRO A 45 -17.81 -11.98 6.35
CA PRO A 45 -19.21 -12.36 6.07
C PRO A 45 -20.19 -11.21 6.33
N THR A 46 -19.75 -10.11 6.93
CA THR A 46 -20.51 -8.87 7.14
C THR A 46 -20.21 -7.77 6.12
N SER A 47 -19.19 -7.97 5.27
CA SER A 47 -18.74 -7.01 4.26
C SER A 47 -19.26 -7.38 2.88
N ASN A 48 -19.84 -6.41 2.17
CA ASN A 48 -20.26 -6.57 0.77
C ASN A 48 -19.08 -6.73 -0.20
N CYS A 49 -17.84 -6.50 0.25
CA CYS A 49 -16.63 -6.57 -0.57
C CYS A 49 -15.52 -7.37 0.11
N ARG A 50 -14.54 -7.82 -0.68
CA ARG A 50 -13.29 -8.40 -0.17
C ARG A 50 -12.50 -7.35 0.62
N SER A 51 -11.59 -7.77 1.49
CA SER A 51 -10.76 -6.85 2.26
C SER A 51 -9.95 -5.91 1.34
N GLY A 52 -9.79 -4.65 1.77
CA GLY A 52 -9.18 -3.59 0.97
C GLY A 52 -10.06 -2.99 -0.14
N TRP A 53 -11.30 -3.46 -0.34
CA TRP A 53 -12.26 -2.90 -1.28
C TRP A 53 -13.35 -2.09 -0.57
N SER A 54 -13.80 -1.01 -1.20
CA SER A 54 -14.84 -0.11 -0.72
C SER A 54 -16.14 -0.32 -1.50
N TYR A 55 -17.22 -0.64 -0.79
CA TYR A 55 -18.53 -0.87 -1.39
C TYR A 55 -19.25 0.44 -1.71
N TYR A 56 -19.74 0.57 -2.95
CA TYR A 56 -20.64 1.63 -3.35
C TYR A 56 -22.06 1.11 -3.55
N ASN A 57 -23.01 1.63 -2.78
CA ASN A 57 -24.38 1.13 -2.78
C ASN A 57 -25.17 1.44 -4.06
N GLY A 58 -24.83 2.53 -4.79
CA GLY A 58 -25.58 2.95 -5.97
C GLY A 58 -25.54 1.93 -7.10
N SER A 59 -24.34 1.51 -7.50
CA SER A 59 -24.12 0.47 -8.51
C SER A 59 -23.96 -0.94 -7.92
N LYS A 60 -23.95 -1.07 -6.59
CA LYS A 60 -23.65 -2.32 -5.87
C LYS A 60 -22.29 -2.90 -6.25
N SER A 61 -21.32 -2.03 -6.52
CA SER A 61 -19.98 -2.39 -6.96
C SER A 61 -18.93 -2.13 -5.88
N CYS A 62 -17.82 -2.86 -5.96
CA CYS A 62 -16.66 -2.70 -5.08
C CYS A 62 -15.54 -1.96 -5.81
N PHE A 63 -14.93 -0.98 -5.16
CA PHE A 63 -13.83 -0.18 -5.70
C PHE A 63 -12.57 -0.31 -4.85
N LYS A 64 -11.40 -0.34 -5.48
CA LYS A 64 -10.10 -0.38 -4.79
C LYS A 64 -9.17 0.62 -5.43
N LYS A 65 -8.53 1.45 -4.59
CA LYS A 65 -7.45 2.34 -5.01
C LYS A 65 -6.13 1.56 -4.97
N ILE A 66 -5.38 1.60 -6.07
CA ILE A 66 -4.07 0.97 -6.18
C ILE A 66 -3.02 2.08 -6.33
N MET A 67 -2.05 2.09 -5.43
CA MET A 67 -0.97 3.08 -5.39
C MET A 67 0.23 2.63 -6.22
N LYS A 68 0.08 2.60 -7.55
CA LYS A 68 1.16 2.29 -8.50
C LYS A 68 1.18 3.29 -9.66
N MET A 69 2.36 3.84 -9.94
CA MET A 69 2.59 4.67 -11.11
C MET A 69 2.89 3.79 -12.32
N VAL A 70 1.92 3.72 -13.22
CA VAL A 70 1.95 2.85 -14.41
C VAL A 70 1.25 3.57 -15.56
N ASP A 71 1.45 3.11 -16.79
CA ASP A 71 0.63 3.59 -17.90
C ASP A 71 -0.80 3.00 -17.85
N TRP A 72 -1.67 3.48 -18.74
CA TRP A 72 -3.07 3.06 -18.75
C TRP A 72 -3.24 1.57 -19.07
N GLN A 73 -2.41 1.00 -19.96
CA GLN A 73 -2.53 -0.40 -20.35
C GLN A 73 -2.05 -1.32 -19.23
N GLU A 74 -0.94 -0.97 -18.58
CA GLU A 74 -0.47 -1.65 -17.37
C GLU A 74 -1.50 -1.58 -16.23
N ALA A 75 -2.23 -0.47 -16.10
CA ALA A 75 -3.30 -0.34 -15.11
C ALA A 75 -4.48 -1.28 -15.39
N VAL A 76 -4.86 -1.47 -16.67
CA VAL A 76 -5.85 -2.49 -17.07
C VAL A 76 -5.38 -3.87 -16.64
N ASP A 77 -4.15 -4.25 -16.99
CA ASP A 77 -3.60 -5.57 -16.69
C ASP A 77 -3.53 -5.83 -15.16
N ILE A 78 -3.22 -4.80 -14.37
CA ILE A 78 -3.22 -4.90 -12.89
C ILE A 78 -4.63 -5.15 -12.37
N CYS A 79 -5.63 -4.40 -12.84
CA CYS A 79 -7.02 -4.59 -12.42
C CYS A 79 -7.56 -5.98 -12.81
N GLU A 80 -7.24 -6.46 -14.02
CA GLU A 80 -7.64 -7.79 -14.47
C GLU A 80 -7.02 -8.91 -13.61
N LYS A 81 -5.75 -8.75 -13.20
CA LYS A 81 -5.08 -9.68 -12.27
C LYS A 81 -5.71 -9.70 -10.87
N GLU A 82 -6.30 -8.58 -10.45
CA GLU A 82 -7.09 -8.50 -9.21
C GLU A 82 -8.50 -9.09 -9.37
N GLY A 83 -8.87 -9.57 -10.57
CA GLY A 83 -10.21 -10.07 -10.88
C GLY A 83 -11.26 -8.97 -11.05
N ALA A 84 -10.84 -7.79 -11.50
CA ALA A 84 -11.67 -6.60 -11.67
C ALA A 84 -11.35 -5.86 -12.98
N PHE A 85 -11.98 -4.71 -13.19
CA PHE A 85 -11.71 -3.80 -14.31
C PHE A 85 -11.35 -2.43 -13.76
N LEU A 86 -10.69 -1.59 -14.57
CA LEU A 86 -10.60 -0.16 -14.26
C LEU A 86 -12.02 0.41 -14.11
N ALA A 87 -12.16 1.34 -13.15
CA ALA A 87 -13.46 1.86 -12.75
C ALA A 87 -14.26 2.43 -13.92
N SER A 88 -15.51 2.01 -14.01
CA SER A 88 -16.54 2.65 -14.84
C SER A 88 -17.34 3.59 -13.96
N LEU A 89 -17.61 4.81 -14.43
CA LEU A 89 -18.31 5.82 -13.64
C LEU A 89 -19.59 6.22 -14.40
N LEU A 90 -20.72 5.71 -13.94
CA LEU A 90 -21.99 5.76 -14.69
C LEU A 90 -22.90 6.90 -14.25
N ASP A 91 -22.68 7.42 -13.06
CA ASP A 91 -23.39 8.59 -12.56
C ASP A 91 -22.48 9.50 -11.72
N GLU A 92 -23.00 10.68 -11.41
CA GLU A 92 -22.27 11.71 -10.67
C GLU A 92 -21.95 11.30 -9.23
N ALA A 93 -22.82 10.50 -8.60
CA ALA A 93 -22.64 10.08 -7.21
C ALA A 93 -21.55 9.01 -7.10
N GLU A 94 -21.48 8.08 -8.05
CA GLU A 94 -20.40 7.10 -8.19
C GLU A 94 -19.06 7.78 -8.49
N ASN A 95 -19.05 8.77 -9.39
CA ASN A 95 -17.86 9.58 -9.66
C ASN A 95 -17.35 10.30 -8.40
N ARG A 96 -18.25 10.90 -7.59
CA ARG A 96 -17.87 11.51 -6.31
C ARG A 96 -17.30 10.50 -5.33
N PHE A 97 -17.93 9.33 -5.20
CA PHE A 97 -17.44 8.25 -4.34
C PHE A 97 -16.03 7.81 -4.75
N ALA A 98 -15.79 7.58 -6.04
CA ALA A 98 -14.47 7.22 -6.55
C ALA A 98 -13.43 8.33 -6.32
N ALA A 99 -13.79 9.60 -6.56
CA ALA A 99 -12.92 10.73 -6.28
C ALA A 99 -12.53 10.81 -4.81
N ASP A 100 -13.49 10.64 -3.89
CA ASP A 100 -13.23 10.65 -2.45
C ASP A 100 -12.33 9.49 -2.00
N LEU A 101 -12.52 8.30 -2.55
CA LEU A 101 -11.64 7.15 -2.30
C LEU A 101 -10.18 7.43 -2.72
N THR A 102 -10.00 8.25 -3.74
CA THR A 102 -8.67 8.49 -4.32
C THR A 102 -7.87 9.61 -3.66
N ARG A 103 -8.51 10.40 -2.78
CA ARG A 103 -7.88 11.52 -2.09
C ARG A 103 -6.57 11.12 -1.39
N ILE A 104 -5.62 12.05 -1.46
CA ILE A 104 -4.31 11.99 -0.83
C ILE A 104 -4.50 12.46 0.61
N ASN A 105 -4.21 11.59 1.57
CA ASN A 105 -4.41 11.90 2.99
C ASN A 105 -3.08 11.97 3.76
N THR A 106 -1.97 11.50 3.18
CA THR A 106 -0.68 11.40 3.87
C THR A 106 0.49 11.88 3.00
N THR A 107 1.63 12.17 3.63
CA THR A 107 2.86 12.55 2.93
C THR A 107 3.43 11.44 2.05
N ARG A 108 3.10 10.17 2.31
CA ARG A 108 3.46 9.02 1.46
C ARG A 108 2.70 8.99 0.13
N ASP A 109 1.63 9.79 0.04
CA ASP A 109 0.80 9.90 -1.15
C ASP A 109 1.23 11.07 -2.06
N ILE A 110 2.23 11.88 -1.67
CA ILE A 110 2.63 13.12 -2.38
C ILE A 110 3.26 12.83 -3.76
N ASP A 111 3.96 11.71 -3.90
CA ASP A 111 4.52 11.30 -5.19
C ASP A 111 3.42 10.98 -6.22
N PHE A 112 2.17 10.80 -5.76
CA PHE A 112 0.98 10.71 -6.59
C PHE A 112 0.36 12.08 -6.76
N ILE A 113 0.58 12.72 -7.91
CA ILE A 113 -0.09 13.98 -8.27
C ILE A 113 -1.55 13.69 -8.59
N GLY A 114 -2.38 13.31 -7.61
CA GLY A 114 -3.85 13.28 -7.63
C GLY A 114 -4.56 12.63 -8.82
N GLN A 115 -3.84 11.93 -9.69
CA GLN A 115 -4.33 11.39 -10.95
C GLN A 115 -4.43 9.88 -10.80
N VAL A 116 -5.56 9.35 -11.27
CA VAL A 116 -5.88 7.93 -11.24
C VAL A 116 -6.40 7.52 -12.60
N TRP A 117 -6.06 6.31 -13.04
CA TRP A 117 -6.63 5.76 -14.26
C TRP A 117 -8.06 5.28 -14.03
N ILE A 118 -8.92 5.52 -15.02
CA ILE A 118 -10.28 4.99 -15.12
C ILE A 118 -10.45 4.22 -16.43
N GLY A 119 -11.53 3.44 -16.56
CA GLY A 119 -11.70 2.47 -17.64
C GLY A 119 -12.15 3.04 -18.98
N GLY A 120 -12.18 4.36 -19.16
CA GLY A 120 -12.65 4.98 -20.40
C GLY A 120 -11.68 4.72 -21.55
N LYS A 121 -12.16 4.06 -22.62
CA LYS A 121 -11.39 3.77 -23.83
C LYS A 121 -12.16 4.22 -25.07
N ARG A 122 -11.45 4.89 -25.99
CA ARG A 122 -12.01 5.37 -27.25
C ARG A 122 -12.03 4.25 -28.30
N ASP A 123 -13.10 4.14 -29.09
CA ASP A 123 -13.12 3.19 -30.22
C ASP A 123 -12.10 3.64 -31.28
N PRO A 124 -11.19 2.76 -31.73
CA PRO A 124 -10.19 3.11 -32.75
C PRO A 124 -10.81 3.38 -34.13
N ARG A 125 -12.00 2.84 -34.42
CA ARG A 125 -12.73 2.97 -35.68
C ARG A 125 -13.68 4.16 -35.67
N ASP A 126 -14.22 4.51 -34.51
CA ASP A 126 -15.07 5.69 -34.31
C ASP A 126 -14.57 6.54 -33.13
N ARG A 127 -13.81 7.59 -33.46
CA ARG A 127 -13.20 8.47 -32.45
C ARG A 127 -14.21 9.33 -31.69
N ALA A 128 -15.48 9.37 -32.10
CA ALA A 128 -16.54 10.02 -31.35
C ALA A 128 -17.06 9.14 -30.19
N PHE A 129 -16.76 7.84 -30.21
CA PHE A 129 -17.31 6.88 -29.26
C PHE A 129 -16.30 6.45 -28.19
N TRP A 130 -16.79 6.36 -26.95
CA TRP A 130 -16.07 5.85 -25.79
C TRP A 130 -16.86 4.71 -25.17
N TYR A 131 -16.14 3.70 -24.68
CA TYR A 131 -16.69 2.61 -23.90
C TYR A 131 -15.86 2.38 -22.64
N TRP A 132 -16.44 1.66 -21.69
CA TRP A 132 -15.76 1.29 -20.47
C TRP A 132 -15.12 -0.09 -20.60
N THR A 133 -13.99 -0.32 -19.95
CA THR A 133 -13.32 -1.64 -19.95
C THR A 133 -14.13 -2.74 -19.26
N GLY A 134 -15.13 -2.39 -18.43
CA GLY A 134 -15.90 -3.34 -17.62
C GLY A 134 -17.39 -3.43 -17.94
N LEU A 135 -17.85 -2.92 -19.09
CA LEU A 135 -19.25 -2.93 -19.52
C LEU A 135 -19.44 -3.35 -20.98
#